data_AF-A0AA39M4A1-F1
#
_entry.id   AF-A0AA39M4A1-F1
#
_cell.length_a   1.000
_cell.length_b   1.000
_cell.length_c   1.000
_cell.angle_alpha   90.00
_cell.angle_beta   90.00
_cell.angle_gamma   90.00
#
_symmetry.space_group_name_H-M   'P 1'
#
loop_
_entity.id
_entity.type
_entity.pdbx_description
1 polymer ?
#
loop_
_entity_poly.entity_id
_entity_poly.type
_entity_poly.pdbx_seq_one_letter_code
_entity_poly.pdbx_strand_id
1 'polypeptide(L)'
;MRILLVLFASLVAVLFADDQCNTGFLSNGDDPTDNTWFCVRHYNITANYPDAKKFCESQGATMVSVHRKIQDESLTIFDQYPTFWIGGRDVYNNGTWSWEDGTKWDYSSWAAGAPYKGLGWDCIMHSVPLDSKASYKP
;
A
#
# COMPACT_ATOMS: atom_id res chain seq x y z
N MET A 1 -8.67 46.60 33.16
CA MET A 1 -8.62 46.70 31.68
C MET A 1 -7.38 47.48 31.27
N ARG A 2 -6.32 46.78 30.85
CA ARG A 2 -5.38 47.20 29.79
C ARG A 2 -4.39 46.06 29.55
N ILE A 3 -4.25 45.74 28.27
CA ILE A 3 -3.64 44.56 27.69
C ILE A 3 -2.12 44.69 27.75
N LEU A 4 -1.43 43.68 28.27
CA LEU A 4 0.00 43.47 28.04
C LEU A 4 0.13 42.25 27.12
N LEU A 5 0.53 42.57 25.89
CA LEU A 5 0.77 41.67 24.76
C LEU A 5 1.80 40.60 25.15
N VAL A 6 1.34 39.38 25.42
CA VAL A 6 2.25 38.23 25.49
C VAL A 6 2.40 37.68 24.07
N LEU A 7 3.63 37.70 23.60
CA LEU A 7 4.13 37.17 22.32
C LEU A 7 3.86 35.66 22.20
N PHE A 8 2.61 35.26 21.96
CA PHE A 8 2.20 33.86 21.76
C PHE A 8 1.64 33.61 20.36
N ALA A 9 2.17 34.31 19.36
CA ALA A 9 1.81 34.05 17.96
C ALA A 9 2.65 32.92 17.32
N SER A 10 3.41 32.13 18.09
CA SER A 10 4.29 31.10 17.52
C SER A 10 4.24 29.71 18.18
N LEU A 11 3.29 29.43 19.09
CA LEU A 11 3.17 28.10 19.71
C LEU A 11 1.89 27.31 19.35
N VAL A 12 0.98 27.86 18.54
CA VAL A 12 -0.27 27.16 18.17
C VAL A 12 -0.28 26.69 16.71
N ALA A 13 0.75 27.02 15.92
CA ALA A 13 0.85 26.60 14.51
C ALA A 13 1.71 25.34 14.28
N VAL A 14 2.20 24.65 15.32
CA VAL A 14 3.03 23.44 15.17
C VAL A 14 2.32 22.15 15.64
N LEU A 15 0.99 22.18 15.87
CA LEU A 15 0.25 21.00 16.32
C LEU A 15 -0.52 20.25 15.22
N PHE A 16 -0.27 20.54 13.94
CA PHE A 16 -0.92 19.81 12.83
C PHE A 16 0.06 19.40 11.72
N ALA A 17 1.28 18.99 12.08
CA ALA A 17 2.00 18.04 11.25
C ALA A 17 1.87 16.68 11.93
N ASP A 18 0.71 16.07 11.75
CA ASP A 18 0.50 14.68 12.11
C ASP A 18 1.28 13.87 11.07
N ASP A 19 2.53 13.53 11.37
CA ASP A 19 3.35 12.69 10.48
C ASP A 19 2.85 11.24 10.64
N GLN A 20 1.68 10.98 10.05
CA GLN A 20 0.92 9.72 10.18
C GLN A 20 1.67 8.52 9.57
N CYS A 21 2.67 8.80 8.74
CA CYS A 21 3.58 7.82 8.18
C CYS A 21 5.02 8.28 8.37
N ASN A 22 5.96 7.32 8.43
CA ASN A 22 7.39 7.63 8.43
C ASN A 22 7.77 8.48 7.20
N THR A 23 8.76 9.35 7.36
CA THR A 23 9.19 10.29 6.30
C THR A 23 9.38 9.59 4.94
N GLY A 24 8.61 10.06 3.96
CA GLY A 24 8.65 9.59 2.57
C GLY A 24 7.69 8.44 2.24
N PHE A 25 6.94 7.93 3.21
CA PHE A 25 5.73 7.15 2.95
C PHE A 25 4.54 8.08 2.75
N LEU A 26 3.61 7.67 1.90
CA LEU A 26 2.36 8.37 1.65
C LEU A 26 1.26 7.73 2.50
N SER A 27 0.54 8.52 3.29
CA SER A 27 -0.73 8.11 3.91
C SER A 27 -1.85 8.31 2.90
N ASN A 28 -2.33 7.25 2.27
CA ASN A 28 -3.50 7.31 1.41
C ASN A 28 -4.33 6.06 1.67
N GLY A 29 -5.66 6.14 1.60
CA GLY A 29 -6.49 4.94 1.76
C GLY A 29 -6.78 4.52 3.20
N ASP A 30 -6.67 5.46 4.15
CA ASP A 30 -7.02 5.25 5.55
C ASP A 30 -8.52 4.94 5.71
N ASP A 31 -8.86 4.02 6.61
CA ASP A 31 -10.26 3.79 7.02
C ASP A 31 -10.49 4.48 8.38
N PRO A 32 -11.36 5.51 8.46
CA PRO A 32 -11.62 6.23 9.71
C PRO A 32 -12.27 5.36 10.79
N THR A 33 -12.74 4.16 10.46
CA THR A 33 -13.37 3.23 11.41
C THR A 33 -12.37 2.36 12.17
N ASP A 34 -11.13 2.23 11.68
CA ASP A 34 -10.12 1.30 12.22
C ASP A 34 -8.99 2.02 12.97
N ASN A 35 -8.90 3.35 12.86
CA ASN A 35 -7.80 4.16 13.41
C ASN A 35 -6.40 3.63 13.00
N THR A 36 -6.33 2.94 11.86
CA THR A 36 -5.11 2.41 11.23
C THR A 36 -4.79 3.22 9.99
N TRP A 37 -3.55 3.68 9.88
CA TRP A 37 -3.06 4.41 8.72
C TRP A 37 -2.50 3.45 7.67
N PHE A 38 -2.87 3.66 6.41
CA PHE A 38 -2.33 2.94 5.26
C PHE A 38 -1.17 3.73 4.66
N CYS A 39 0.04 3.36 5.09
CA CYS A 39 1.28 4.00 4.68
C CYS A 39 1.96 3.22 3.55
N VAL A 40 2.10 3.85 2.38
CA VAL A 40 2.63 3.20 1.18
C VAL A 40 3.76 3.99 0.54
N ARG A 41 4.70 3.28 -0.08
CA ARG A 41 5.75 3.88 -0.88
C ARG A 41 6.07 3.00 -2.08
N HIS A 42 6.06 3.60 -3.26
CA HIS A 42 6.48 2.93 -4.47
C HIS A 42 7.97 3.18 -4.74
N TYR A 43 8.68 2.14 -5.17
CA TYR A 43 10.06 2.22 -5.61
C TYR A 43 10.15 1.84 -7.08
N ASN A 44 10.65 2.76 -7.90
CA ASN A 44 10.86 2.52 -9.34
C ASN A 44 12.16 1.73 -9.56
N ILE A 45 12.11 0.43 -9.27
CA ILE A 45 13.21 -0.50 -9.47
C ILE A 45 12.72 -1.70 -10.30
N THR A 46 13.51 -2.12 -11.27
CA THR A 46 13.24 -3.35 -12.03
C THR A 46 13.81 -4.53 -11.27
N ALA A 47 12.96 -5.31 -10.60
CA ALA A 47 13.35 -6.45 -9.80
C ALA A 47 12.34 -7.61 -9.92
N ASN A 48 12.83 -8.84 -9.76
CA ASN A 48 11.95 -9.98 -9.48
C ASN A 48 11.32 -9.84 -8.08
N TYR A 49 10.30 -10.63 -7.78
CA TYR A 49 9.58 -10.53 -6.51
C TYR A 49 10.49 -10.69 -5.27
N PRO A 50 11.35 -11.74 -5.15
CA PRO A 50 12.25 -11.87 -4.01
C PRO A 50 13.15 -10.66 -3.77
N ASP A 51 13.68 -10.06 -4.83
CA ASP A 51 14.58 -8.90 -4.73
C ASP A 51 13.81 -7.63 -4.39
N ALA A 52 12.61 -7.44 -4.94
CA ALA A 52 11.72 -6.34 -4.58
C ALA A 52 11.31 -6.41 -3.10
N LYS A 53 10.96 -7.61 -2.60
CA LYS A 53 10.65 -7.86 -1.19
C LYS A 53 11.83 -7.49 -0.29
N LYS A 54 13.02 -8.03 -0.56
CA LYS A 54 14.24 -7.71 0.20
C LYS A 54 14.55 -6.22 0.18
N PHE A 55 14.28 -5.55 -0.94
CA PHE A 55 14.45 -4.11 -1.04
C PHE A 55 13.50 -3.40 -0.07
N CYS A 56 12.20 -3.68 -0.07
CA CYS A 56 11.26 -3.08 0.90
C CYS A 56 11.66 -3.35 2.36
N GLU A 57 12.10 -4.58 2.67
CA GLU A 57 12.60 -4.95 4.00
C GLU A 57 13.83 -4.13 4.40
N SER A 58 14.75 -3.86 3.46
CA SER A 58 15.92 -2.99 3.70
C SER A 58 15.54 -1.53 3.99
N GLN A 59 14.33 -1.12 3.63
CA GLN A 59 13.77 0.21 3.93
C GLN A 59 12.94 0.21 5.21
N GLY A 60 12.94 -0.88 5.98
CA GLY A 60 12.16 -1.01 7.21
C GLY A 60 10.66 -1.19 6.99
N ALA A 61 10.26 -1.67 5.81
CA ALA A 61 8.86 -1.91 5.45
C ALA A 61 8.63 -3.33 4.94
N THR A 62 7.36 -3.72 4.82
CA THR A 62 6.94 -4.97 4.18
C THR A 62 6.36 -4.70 2.80
N MET A 63 6.15 -5.76 2.03
CA MET A 63 5.34 -5.68 0.82
C MET A 63 3.88 -5.35 1.19
N VAL A 64 3.23 -4.48 0.42
CA VAL A 64 1.86 -3.99 0.70
C VAL A 64 0.83 -5.13 0.78
N SER A 65 0.06 -5.16 1.86
CA SER A 65 -1.21 -5.89 1.98
C SER A 65 -2.39 -4.95 1.73
N VAL A 66 -3.49 -5.48 1.20
CA VAL A 66 -4.69 -4.69 0.91
C VAL A 66 -5.89 -5.39 1.55
N HIS A 67 -6.62 -4.67 2.38
CA HIS A 67 -7.74 -5.17 3.18
C HIS A 67 -9.07 -4.49 2.83
N ARG A 68 -9.01 -3.40 2.06
CA ARG A 68 -10.19 -2.60 1.75
C ARG A 68 -10.11 -2.02 0.36
N LYS A 69 -11.29 -1.75 -0.20
CA LYS A 69 -11.43 -1.08 -1.49
C LYS A 69 -10.75 0.29 -1.52
N ILE A 70 -10.87 1.06 -0.44
CA ILE A 70 -10.26 2.40 -0.36
C ILE A 70 -8.73 2.33 -0.42
N GLN A 71 -8.12 1.29 0.14
CA GLN A 71 -6.68 1.04 0.07
C GLN A 71 -6.28 0.66 -1.36
N ASP A 72 -7.02 -0.25 -2.01
CA ASP A 72 -6.79 -0.65 -3.40
C ASP A 72 -6.84 0.54 -4.36
N GLU A 73 -7.91 1.34 -4.27
CA GLU A 73 -8.08 2.56 -5.07
C GLU A 73 -6.99 3.60 -4.77
N SER A 74 -6.49 3.67 -3.53
CA SER A 74 -5.42 4.60 -3.16
C SER A 74 -4.08 4.30 -3.86
N LEU A 75 -3.82 3.03 -4.20
CA LEU A 75 -2.59 2.62 -4.90
C LEU A 75 -2.56 3.08 -6.36
N THR A 76 -3.69 3.55 -6.90
CA THR A 76 -3.76 4.17 -8.23
C THR A 76 -3.00 5.49 -8.33
N ILE A 77 -2.59 6.10 -7.21
CA ILE A 77 -1.68 7.26 -7.21
C ILE A 77 -0.33 6.96 -7.89
N PHE A 78 0.01 5.68 -8.05
CA PHE A 78 1.19 5.20 -8.76
C PHE A 78 0.90 4.90 -10.25
N ASP A 79 -0.09 5.56 -10.86
CA ASP A 79 -0.55 5.37 -12.24
C ASP A 79 0.52 5.50 -13.33
N GLN A 80 1.59 6.23 -13.07
CA GLN A 80 2.77 6.31 -13.93
C GLN A 80 3.50 4.96 -14.09
N TYR A 81 3.16 3.95 -13.27
CA TYR A 81 3.67 2.59 -13.35
C TYR A 81 2.53 1.61 -13.69
N PRO A 82 2.60 0.93 -14.86
CA PRO A 82 1.50 0.08 -15.33
C PRO A 82 1.22 -1.11 -14.40
N THR A 83 2.26 -1.59 -13.72
CA THR A 83 2.23 -2.72 -12.79
C THR A 83 3.33 -2.60 -11.74
N PHE A 84 3.07 -3.01 -10.51
CA PHE A 84 4.07 -3.12 -9.45
C PHE A 84 3.73 -4.27 -8.49
N TRP A 85 4.74 -4.84 -7.85
CA TRP A 85 4.59 -5.95 -6.90
C TRP A 85 3.85 -5.52 -5.62
N ILE A 86 2.96 -6.38 -5.11
CA ILE A 86 2.35 -6.27 -3.78
C ILE A 86 2.51 -7.58 -3.01
N GLY A 87 2.22 -7.61 -1.71
CA GLY A 87 2.58 -8.68 -0.77
C GLY A 87 1.80 -9.98 -0.87
N GLY A 88 0.97 -10.18 -1.89
CA GLY A 88 0.14 -11.39 -2.01
C GLY A 88 0.90 -12.57 -2.61
N ARG A 89 0.73 -13.75 -2.01
CA ARG A 89 1.42 -14.97 -2.42
C ARG A 89 0.54 -16.22 -2.36
N ASP A 90 0.71 -17.12 -3.34
CA ASP A 90 0.19 -18.50 -3.35
C ASP A 90 1.35 -19.47 -3.13
N VAL A 91 1.85 -19.53 -1.89
CA VAL A 91 3.04 -20.31 -1.51
C VAL A 91 2.92 -21.80 -1.86
N TYR A 92 1.69 -22.33 -1.88
CA TYR A 92 1.42 -23.74 -2.16
C TYR A 92 1.02 -24.02 -3.61
N ASN A 93 0.95 -22.99 -4.47
CA ASN A 93 0.49 -23.08 -5.87
C ASN A 93 -0.84 -23.83 -6.03
N ASN A 94 -1.75 -23.69 -5.06
CA ASN A 94 -3.02 -24.40 -5.02
C ASN A 94 -4.23 -23.46 -5.17
N GLY A 95 -3.97 -22.18 -5.45
CA GLY A 95 -4.95 -21.10 -5.54
C GLY A 95 -5.30 -20.46 -4.19
N THR A 96 -4.56 -20.77 -3.12
CA THR A 96 -4.78 -20.18 -1.79
C THR A 96 -3.78 -19.05 -1.57
N TRP A 97 -4.30 -17.83 -1.59
CA TRP A 97 -3.49 -16.62 -1.44
C TRP A 97 -3.41 -16.16 0.01
N SER A 98 -2.27 -15.56 0.36
CA SER A 98 -1.97 -15.00 1.68
C SER A 98 -1.14 -13.73 1.55
N TRP A 99 -1.26 -12.83 2.51
CA TRP A 99 -0.38 -11.67 2.62
C TRP A 99 0.90 -12.04 3.37
N GLU A 100 2.04 -11.60 2.87
CA GLU A 100 3.37 -11.86 3.46
C GLU A 100 3.60 -11.19 4.82
N ASP A 101 2.79 -10.19 5.17
CA ASP A 101 2.80 -9.58 6.50
C ASP A 101 2.05 -10.41 7.56
N GLY A 102 1.45 -11.54 7.17
CA GLY A 102 0.70 -12.45 8.04
C GLY A 102 -0.73 -12.03 8.34
N THR A 103 -1.20 -10.92 7.76
CA THR A 103 -2.60 -10.49 7.85
C THR A 103 -3.52 -11.41 7.07
N LYS A 104 -4.83 -11.32 7.34
CA LYS A 104 -5.82 -12.18 6.70
C LYS A 104 -5.98 -11.80 5.23
N TRP A 105 -6.10 -12.82 4.37
CA TRP A 105 -6.58 -12.64 3.01
C TRP A 105 -8.10 -12.40 3.01
N ASP A 106 -8.52 -11.17 3.28
CA ASP A 106 -9.92 -10.75 3.45
C ASP A 106 -10.42 -9.80 2.36
N TYR A 107 -9.53 -9.35 1.48
CA TYR A 107 -9.83 -8.53 0.32
C TYR A 107 -9.06 -9.00 -0.90
N SER A 108 -9.68 -8.89 -2.07
CA SER A 108 -9.02 -9.17 -3.34
C SER A 108 -9.66 -8.42 -4.49
N SER A 109 -8.83 -7.83 -5.35
CA SER A 109 -9.24 -7.08 -6.54
C SER A 109 -8.78 -7.82 -7.80
N TRP A 110 -9.11 -9.10 -7.94
CA TRP A 110 -8.64 -9.92 -9.07
C TRP A 110 -9.11 -9.37 -10.43
N ALA A 111 -8.22 -9.36 -11.42
CA ALA A 111 -8.62 -9.15 -12.81
C ALA A 111 -9.60 -10.25 -13.26
N ALA A 112 -10.46 -9.94 -14.24
CA ALA A 112 -11.40 -10.92 -14.78
C ALA A 112 -10.65 -12.17 -15.29
N GLY A 113 -10.96 -13.34 -14.72
CA GLY A 113 -10.31 -14.61 -15.04
C GLY A 113 -9.08 -14.95 -14.19
N ALA A 114 -8.66 -14.08 -13.28
CA ALA A 114 -7.63 -14.36 -12.26
C ALA A 114 -8.28 -14.74 -10.91
N PRO A 115 -7.56 -15.46 -10.02
CA PRO A 115 -6.22 -16.03 -10.20
C PRO A 115 -6.23 -17.30 -11.07
N TYR A 116 -5.16 -17.52 -11.85
CA TYR A 116 -4.99 -18.74 -12.64
C TYR A 116 -4.39 -19.85 -11.76
N LYS A 117 -5.07 -20.99 -11.69
CA LYS A 117 -4.59 -22.14 -10.91
C LYS A 117 -3.59 -22.97 -11.72
N GLY A 118 -2.53 -23.46 -11.06
CA GLY A 118 -1.63 -24.47 -11.62
C GLY A 118 -0.64 -23.96 -12.68
N LEU A 119 -0.44 -22.64 -12.80
CA LEU A 119 0.55 -22.05 -13.71
C LEU A 119 1.91 -21.77 -13.04
N GLY A 120 2.04 -22.02 -11.74
CA GLY A 120 3.27 -21.73 -10.98
C GLY A 120 3.49 -20.23 -10.70
N TRP A 121 2.46 -19.41 -10.89
CA TRP A 121 2.46 -18.00 -10.51
C TRP A 121 2.05 -17.86 -9.06
N ASP A 122 3.04 -17.59 -8.20
CA ASP A 122 2.89 -17.56 -6.76
C ASP A 122 2.98 -16.14 -6.18
N CYS A 123 3.09 -15.10 -7.01
CA CYS A 123 3.22 -13.69 -6.66
C CYS A 123 2.15 -12.86 -7.38
N ILE A 124 1.78 -11.70 -6.85
CA ILE A 124 0.87 -10.77 -7.55
C ILE A 124 1.46 -9.37 -7.76
N MET A 125 1.05 -8.79 -8.87
CA MET A 125 1.21 -7.39 -9.20
C MET A 125 -0.13 -6.67 -9.12
N HIS A 126 -0.13 -5.49 -8.55
CA HIS A 126 -1.19 -4.52 -8.75
C HIS A 126 -1.02 -3.89 -10.13
N SER A 127 -2.07 -3.90 -10.95
CA SER A 127 -2.11 -3.21 -12.24
C SER A 127 -2.97 -1.97 -12.11
N VAL A 128 -2.47 -0.83 -12.59
CA VAL A 128 -3.25 0.42 -12.72
C VAL A 128 -3.56 0.58 -14.21
N PRO A 129 -4.67 0.03 -14.73
CA PRO A 129 -4.92 0.12 -16.15
C PRO A 129 -5.46 1.50 -16.55
N LEU A 130 -5.18 1.88 -17.79
CA LEU A 130 -5.63 3.14 -18.42
C LEU A 130 -7.17 3.25 -18.52
N ASP A 131 -7.92 2.17 -18.26
CA ASP A 131 -9.39 2.07 -18.38
C ASP A 131 -10.13 1.96 -17.04
N SER A 132 -9.51 2.45 -15.96
CA SER A 132 -10.18 2.86 -14.70
C SER A 132 -10.56 1.77 -13.68
N LYS A 133 -10.01 0.55 -13.74
CA LYS A 133 -10.15 -0.42 -12.64
C LYS A 133 -8.85 -1.12 -12.28
N ALA A 134 -8.26 -0.72 -11.15
CA ALA A 134 -7.15 -1.43 -10.53
C ALA A 134 -7.47 -2.93 -10.41
N SER A 135 -6.48 -3.78 -10.69
CA SER A 135 -6.68 -5.22 -10.60
C SER A 135 -5.39 -6.01 -10.39
N TYR A 136 -5.49 -7.15 -9.70
CA TYR A 136 -4.36 -8.04 -9.43
C TYR A 136 -4.11 -8.95 -10.61
N LYS A 137 -2.85 -9.01 -11.02
CA LYS A 137 -2.33 -9.92 -12.03
C LYS A 137 -1.24 -10.80 -11.40
N PRO A 138 -1.22 -12.09 -11.71
CA PRO A 138 -0.08 -12.95 -11.41
C PRO A 138 1.18 -12.54 -12.17
#